data_AF-A0A844NVT8-F1
#
_entry.id   AF-A0A844NVT8-F1
#
_cell.length_a   1.000
_cell.length_b   1.000
_cell.length_c   1.000
_cell.angle_alpha   90.00
_cell.angle_beta   90.00
_cell.angle_gamma   90.00
#
_symmetry.space_group_name_H-M   'P 1'
#
loop_
_entity.id
_entity.type
_entity.pdbx_description
1 polymer ?
#
loop_
_entity_poly.entity_id
_entity_poly.type
_entity_poly.pdbx_seq_one_letter_code
_entity_poly.pdbx_strand_id
1 'polypeptide(L)'
;CRIPTIGPVRAERLLNDFGEDFLATMLVDNVSEFINLMDAKGDFVFSDRQAKRMERSMANIEFGFGEGGYQPTEFIKRQLPNGYFDLLVVDEGHEYKNSGSAQGQAMGVLAAKARKTVLLTGTLMGGYADDLFYLLFRILTQRMIEDGYRPNARGSMAPAAMSFMRDHGVLKDIYTERDGDSHKTARGKKLSVRTVKAPGFGPKGIHRFVLPFTVFLKLKDIGGNVLP
;
A
#
# COMPACT_ATOMS: atom_id res chain seq x y z
N CYS A 1 5.24 15.08 21.49
CA CYS A 1 5.04 14.63 20.10
C CYS A 1 3.60 14.15 19.95
N ARG A 2 2.80 14.59 18.96
CA ARG A 2 1.39 14.16 18.82
C ARG A 2 1.30 13.09 17.74
N ILE A 3 1.10 11.83 18.13
CA ILE A 3 0.91 10.73 17.16
C ILE A 3 -0.33 11.06 16.31
N PRO A 4 -0.22 11.08 14.98
CA PRO A 4 -1.34 11.44 14.13
C PRO A 4 -2.53 10.51 14.34
N THR A 5 -3.74 11.06 14.27
CA THR A 5 -5.01 10.32 14.39
C THR A 5 -5.33 9.73 15.78
N ILE A 6 -4.45 9.90 16.77
CA ILE A 6 -4.72 9.55 18.18
C ILE A 6 -5.14 10.81 18.96
N GLY A 7 -6.31 10.73 19.60
CA GLY A 7 -6.82 11.77 20.51
C GLY A 7 -6.27 11.62 21.93
N PRO A 8 -6.35 12.66 22.78
CA PRO A 8 -5.74 12.68 24.11
C PRO A 8 -6.21 11.53 25.01
N VAL A 9 -7.52 11.25 25.04
CA VAL A 9 -8.12 10.16 25.83
C VAL A 9 -7.54 8.78 25.45
N ARG A 10 -7.27 8.57 24.16
CA ARG A 10 -6.74 7.30 23.68
C ARG A 10 -5.24 7.19 23.91
N ALA A 11 -4.50 8.30 23.82
CA ALA A 11 -3.08 8.33 24.16
C ALA A 11 -2.87 7.99 25.64
N GLU A 12 -3.69 8.56 26.53
CA GLU A 12 -3.65 8.27 27.96
C GLU A 12 -3.96 6.80 28.26
N ARG A 13 -4.96 6.23 27.57
CA ARG A 13 -5.27 4.80 27.69
C ARG A 13 -4.12 3.91 27.24
N LEU A 14 -3.47 4.22 26.11
CA LEU A 14 -2.32 3.46 25.62
C LEU A 14 -1.16 3.51 26.63
N LEU A 15 -0.87 4.69 27.18
CA LEU A 15 0.16 4.87 28.20
C LEU A 15 -0.12 4.03 29.46
N ASN A 16 -1.39 3.99 29.89
CA ASN A 16 -1.80 3.18 31.04
C ASN A 16 -1.73 1.68 30.77
N ASP A 17 -2.10 1.24 29.57
CA ASP A 17 -2.19 -0.18 29.22
C ASP A 17 -0.81 -0.79 28.88
N PHE A 18 0.12 -0.01 28.30
CA PHE A 18 1.39 -0.52 27.75
C PHE A 18 2.66 0.15 28.31
N GLY A 19 2.54 1.30 28.98
CA GLY A 19 3.69 2.07 29.48
C GLY A 19 4.35 2.96 28.44
N GLU A 20 4.99 4.05 28.90
CA GLU A 20 5.62 5.06 28.04
C GLU A 20 6.83 4.51 27.28
N ASP A 21 7.76 3.85 27.98
CA ASP A 21 9.02 3.38 27.40
C ASP A 21 8.81 2.33 26.30
N PHE A 22 7.86 1.42 26.50
CA PHE A 22 7.52 0.38 25.52
C PHE A 22 6.92 0.98 24.25
N LEU A 23 5.99 1.92 24.39
CA LEU A 23 5.38 2.60 23.25
C LEU A 23 6.39 3.49 22.53
N ALA A 24 7.29 4.17 23.25
CA ALA A 24 8.35 4.97 22.68
C ALA A 24 9.30 4.11 21.83
N THR A 25 9.71 2.95 22.35
CA THR A 25 10.57 2.01 21.63
C THR A 25 9.92 1.53 20.32
N MET A 26 8.66 1.13 20.36
CA MET A 26 7.93 0.72 19.14
C MET A 26 7.79 1.86 18.12
N LEU A 27 7.58 3.09 18.57
CA LEU A 27 7.44 4.24 17.68
C LEU A 27 8.76 4.66 17.03
N VAL A 28 9.90 4.35 17.67
CA VAL A 28 11.24 4.66 17.17
C VAL A 28 11.77 3.54 16.27
N ASP A 29 11.63 2.29 16.70
CA ASP A 29 12.30 1.16 16.06
C ASP A 29 11.44 0.45 15.01
N ASN A 30 10.12 0.32 15.25
CA ASN A 30 9.24 -0.41 14.35
C ASN A 30 7.78 0.08 14.43
N VAL A 31 7.50 1.16 13.69
CA VAL A 31 6.15 1.72 13.55
C VAL A 31 5.10 0.69 13.12
N SER A 32 5.50 -0.34 12.37
CA SER A 32 4.59 -1.41 11.95
C SER A 32 4.11 -2.27 13.12
N GLU A 33 4.94 -2.48 14.14
CA GLU A 33 4.54 -3.16 15.38
C GLU A 33 3.54 -2.31 16.17
N PHE A 34 3.76 -0.99 16.25
CA PHE A 34 2.81 -0.10 16.90
C PHE A 34 1.44 -0.11 16.20
N ILE A 35 1.40 -0.12 14.86
CA ILE A 35 0.15 -0.18 14.10
C ILE A 35 -0.60 -1.50 14.32
N ASN A 36 0.14 -2.60 14.53
CA ASN A 36 -0.41 -3.94 14.76
C ASN A 36 -0.47 -4.31 16.25
N LEU A 37 -0.42 -3.33 17.16
CA LEU A 37 -0.42 -3.56 18.59
C LEU A 37 -1.67 -4.33 19.03
N MET A 38 -1.47 -5.37 19.83
CA MET A 38 -2.53 -6.19 20.42
C MET A 38 -2.63 -5.94 21.92
N ASP A 39 -3.85 -6.02 22.45
CA ASP A 39 -4.07 -5.98 23.89
C ASP A 39 -3.78 -7.33 24.56
N ALA A 40 -3.90 -7.39 25.89
CA ALA A 40 -3.66 -8.60 26.67
C ALA A 40 -4.60 -9.78 26.33
N LYS A 41 -5.66 -9.56 25.54
CA LYS A 41 -6.60 -10.58 25.08
C LYS A 41 -6.28 -11.07 23.65
N GLY A 42 -5.27 -10.49 23.02
CA GLY A 42 -4.88 -10.78 21.64
C GLY A 42 -5.72 -10.05 20.60
N ASP A 43 -6.53 -9.06 21.00
CA ASP A 43 -7.32 -8.25 20.08
C ASP A 43 -6.51 -7.03 19.60
N PHE A 44 -6.65 -6.68 18.32
CA PHE A 44 -6.00 -5.49 17.77
C PHE A 44 -6.51 -4.21 18.45
N VAL A 45 -5.57 -3.43 18.99
CA VAL A 45 -5.85 -2.15 19.63
C VAL A 45 -6.39 -1.12 18.63
N PHE A 46 -5.99 -1.23 17.36
CA PHE A 46 -6.44 -0.36 16.27
C PHE A 46 -7.28 -1.13 15.26
N SER A 47 -8.46 -0.59 14.91
CA SER A 47 -9.24 -1.13 13.78
C SER A 47 -8.48 -0.97 12.45
N ASP A 48 -8.74 -1.84 11.46
CA ASP A 48 -8.12 -1.78 10.12
C ASP A 48 -8.15 -0.37 9.49
N ARG A 49 -9.25 0.36 9.67
CA ARG A 49 -9.40 1.73 9.14
C ARG A 49 -8.50 2.73 9.85
N GLN A 50 -8.28 2.55 11.15
CA GLN A 50 -7.39 3.38 11.96
C GLN A 50 -5.94 3.04 11.65
N ALA A 51 -5.58 1.75 11.64
CA ALA A 51 -4.27 1.26 11.24
C ALA A 51 -3.85 1.83 9.87
N LYS A 52 -4.72 1.72 8.85
CA LYS A 52 -4.45 2.27 7.51
C LYS A 52 -4.30 3.79 7.45
N ARG A 53 -4.94 4.54 8.38
CA ARG A 53 -4.78 6.00 8.48
C ARG A 53 -3.48 6.36 9.19
N MET A 54 -3.14 5.63 10.24
CA MET A 54 -1.90 5.76 10.98
C MET A 54 -0.71 5.44 10.08
N GLU A 55 -0.72 4.32 9.37
CA GLU A 55 0.30 3.93 8.37
C GLU A 55 0.60 5.06 7.38
N ARG A 56 -0.45 5.66 6.78
CA ARG A 56 -0.30 6.78 5.84
C ARG A 56 0.30 8.02 6.49
N SER A 57 -0.11 8.35 7.72
CA SER A 57 0.35 9.56 8.37
C SER A 57 1.74 9.41 8.96
N MET A 58 2.06 8.22 9.47
CA MET A 58 3.35 7.90 10.06
C MET A 58 4.41 7.75 8.98
N ALA A 59 4.09 7.20 7.80
CA ALA A 59 5.03 7.20 6.68
C ALA A 59 5.46 8.60 6.23
N ASN A 60 4.55 9.58 6.24
CA ASN A 60 4.92 10.97 5.96
C ASN A 60 5.81 11.56 7.07
N ILE A 61 5.66 11.08 8.31
CA ILE A 61 6.45 11.51 9.47
C ILE A 61 7.81 10.82 9.50
N GLU A 62 7.92 9.52 9.22
CA GLU A 62 9.21 8.82 9.05
C GLU A 62 10.06 9.47 7.95
N PHE A 63 9.43 10.00 6.91
CA PHE A 63 10.12 10.81 5.90
C PHE A 63 10.61 12.18 6.39
N GLY A 64 10.06 12.72 7.49
CA GLY A 64 10.33 14.05 8.03
C GLY A 64 11.03 14.10 9.40
N PHE A 65 10.90 13.06 10.22
CA PHE A 65 11.51 12.87 11.53
C PHE A 65 12.70 11.91 11.37
N GLY A 66 13.80 12.45 10.85
CA GLY A 66 15.11 11.87 11.08
C GLY A 66 15.87 12.78 12.03
N GLU A 67 15.67 12.64 13.34
CA GLU A 67 16.78 12.96 14.25
C GLU A 67 17.86 11.89 14.03
N GLY A 68 18.81 12.18 13.14
CA GLY A 68 20.08 11.49 13.03
C GLY A 68 20.20 10.33 12.03
N GLY A 69 19.11 9.78 11.51
CA GLY A 69 19.15 8.72 10.48
C GLY A 69 18.62 9.21 9.13
N TYR A 70 19.48 9.52 8.17
CA TYR A 70 19.04 9.62 6.77
C TYR A 70 18.59 8.22 6.34
N GLN A 71 17.34 8.04 5.93
CA GLN A 71 16.95 6.80 5.24
C GLN A 71 17.95 6.61 4.09
N PRO A 72 18.66 5.47 3.97
CA PRO A 72 19.71 5.30 2.96
C PRO A 72 19.23 5.62 1.54
N THR A 73 17.94 5.40 1.28
CA THR A 73 17.29 5.74 0.02
C THR A 73 17.22 7.24 -0.25
N GLU A 74 17.10 8.11 0.76
CA GLU A 74 17.12 9.57 0.54
C GLU A 74 18.53 10.06 0.16
N PHE A 75 19.58 9.43 0.71
CA PHE A 75 20.95 9.66 0.24
C PHE A 75 21.09 9.20 -1.22
N ILE A 76 20.69 7.96 -1.54
CA ILE A 76 20.74 7.40 -2.91
C ILE A 76 19.98 8.31 -3.90
N LYS A 77 18.79 8.78 -3.52
CA LYS A 77 17.97 9.67 -4.34
C LYS A 77 18.70 10.95 -4.73
N ARG A 78 19.35 11.59 -3.76
CA ARG A 78 20.01 12.90 -3.91
C ARG A 78 21.40 12.80 -4.55
N GLN A 79 22.16 11.77 -4.20
CA GLN A 79 23.60 11.70 -4.50
C GLN A 79 23.92 10.85 -5.72
N LEU A 80 23.10 9.83 -6.03
CA LEU A 80 23.40 8.92 -7.14
C LEU A 80 22.62 9.33 -8.41
N PRO A 81 23.23 9.29 -9.60
CA PRO A 81 22.52 9.56 -10.86
C PRO A 81 21.50 8.45 -11.18
N ASN A 82 20.56 8.74 -12.09
CA ASN A 82 19.65 7.72 -12.59
C ASN A 82 20.43 6.65 -13.40
N GLY A 83 20.05 5.39 -13.25
CA GLY A 83 20.75 4.27 -13.90
C GLY A 83 22.15 3.99 -13.33
N TYR A 84 22.41 4.41 -12.09
CA TYR A 84 23.63 4.10 -11.34
C TYR A 84 23.76 2.60 -11.07
N PHE A 85 22.65 1.93 -10.75
CA PHE A 85 22.61 0.48 -10.60
C PHE A 85 22.18 -0.17 -11.92
N ASP A 86 22.88 -1.21 -12.36
CA ASP A 86 22.46 -1.95 -13.56
C ASP A 86 21.24 -2.84 -13.29
N LEU A 87 21.18 -3.49 -12.12
CA LEU A 87 20.13 -4.40 -11.73
C LEU A 87 19.74 -4.22 -10.26
N LEU A 88 18.45 -4.09 -10.00
CA LEU A 88 17.83 -4.20 -8.68
C LEU A 88 17.06 -5.51 -8.61
N VAL A 89 17.38 -6.35 -7.63
CA VAL A 89 16.59 -7.55 -7.29
C VAL A 89 15.87 -7.27 -5.98
N VAL A 90 14.55 -7.44 -5.99
CA VAL A 90 13.70 -7.25 -4.81
C VAL A 90 13.06 -8.59 -4.50
N ASP A 91 13.41 -9.16 -3.34
CA ASP A 91 12.77 -10.34 -2.82
C ASP A 91 11.46 -9.99 -2.09
N GLU A 92 10.54 -10.94 -2.04
CA GLU A 92 9.15 -10.76 -1.58
C GLU A 92 8.49 -9.44 -2.04
N GLY A 93 8.58 -9.19 -3.35
CA GLY A 93 8.10 -7.95 -3.97
C GLY A 93 6.67 -7.54 -3.60
N HIS A 94 5.81 -8.50 -3.23
CA HIS A 94 4.43 -8.27 -2.82
C HIS A 94 4.29 -7.43 -1.53
N GLU A 95 5.29 -7.40 -0.64
CA GLU A 95 5.26 -6.59 0.58
C GLU A 95 5.30 -5.08 0.29
N TYR A 96 5.87 -4.70 -0.86
CA TYR A 96 6.04 -3.30 -1.25
C TYR A 96 4.80 -2.69 -1.92
N LYS A 97 3.66 -3.41 -1.98
CA LYS A 97 2.44 -2.97 -2.67
C LYS A 97 1.72 -1.77 -2.06
N ASN A 98 1.99 -1.44 -0.80
CA ASN A 98 1.27 -0.36 -0.14
C ASN A 98 1.70 1.01 -0.65
N SER A 99 0.74 1.89 -0.97
CA SER A 99 1.01 3.26 -1.43
C SER A 99 1.87 4.07 -0.49
N GLY A 100 1.67 3.86 0.81
CA GLY A 100 2.19 4.71 1.87
C GLY A 100 3.33 4.09 2.63
N SER A 101 3.70 2.82 2.45
CA SER A 101 4.75 2.24 3.29
C SER A 101 6.11 2.87 2.98
N ALA A 102 6.90 3.14 4.03
CA ALA A 102 8.27 3.65 3.88
C ALA A 102 9.14 2.70 3.04
N GLN A 103 8.96 1.40 3.23
CA GLN A 103 9.59 0.34 2.41
C GLN A 103 9.19 0.45 0.92
N GLY A 104 7.91 0.66 0.61
CA GLY A 104 7.46 0.81 -0.77
C GLY A 104 7.98 2.08 -1.43
N GLN A 105 8.12 3.18 -0.67
CA GLN A 105 8.73 4.41 -1.17
C GLN A 105 10.24 4.22 -1.42
N ALA A 106 10.94 3.57 -0.50
CA ALA A 106 12.35 3.21 -0.63
C ALA A 106 12.60 2.35 -1.89
N MET A 107 11.80 1.30 -2.09
CA MET A 107 11.85 0.46 -3.30
C MET A 107 11.64 1.27 -4.58
N GLY A 108 10.69 2.21 -4.59
CA GLY A 108 10.45 3.08 -5.74
C GLY A 108 11.65 3.98 -6.08
N VAL A 109 12.34 4.51 -5.06
CA VAL A 109 13.57 5.28 -5.25
C VAL A 109 14.68 4.41 -5.84
N LEU A 110 14.88 3.21 -5.30
CA LEU A 110 15.90 2.28 -5.81
C LEU A 110 15.60 1.87 -7.25
N ALA A 111 14.35 1.55 -7.57
CA ALA A 111 13.92 1.21 -8.92
C ALA A 111 14.17 2.36 -9.92
N ALA A 112 13.92 3.61 -9.51
CA ALA A 112 14.21 4.79 -10.34
C ALA A 112 15.72 5.03 -10.58
N LYS A 113 16.58 4.53 -9.69
CA LYS A 113 18.04 4.60 -9.83
C LYS A 113 18.64 3.38 -10.52
N ALA A 114 17.84 2.35 -10.79
CA ALA A 114 18.27 1.13 -11.47
C ALA A 114 17.89 1.14 -12.96
N ARG A 115 18.70 0.48 -13.81
CA ARG A 115 18.39 0.28 -15.24
C ARG A 115 17.38 -0.84 -15.46
N LYS A 116 17.46 -1.88 -14.61
CA LYS A 116 16.55 -3.04 -14.61
C LYS A 116 16.13 -3.36 -13.18
N THR A 117 14.88 -3.79 -13.02
CA THR A 117 14.35 -4.24 -11.73
C THR A 117 13.68 -5.59 -11.93
N VAL A 118 14.03 -6.55 -11.08
CA VAL A 118 13.45 -7.90 -11.03
C VAL A 118 12.80 -8.07 -9.67
N LEU A 119 11.54 -8.47 -9.68
CA LEU A 119 10.78 -8.78 -8.46
C LEU A 119 10.65 -10.29 -8.34
N LEU A 120 10.99 -10.81 -7.17
CA LEU A 120 10.80 -12.20 -6.79
C LEU A 120 9.67 -12.24 -5.76
N THR A 121 8.73 -13.17 -5.92
CA THR A 121 7.72 -13.44 -4.90
C THR A 121 7.02 -14.77 -5.15
N GLY A 122 6.63 -15.46 -4.08
CA GLY A 122 5.75 -16.61 -4.16
C GLY A 122 4.29 -16.25 -4.47
N THR A 123 3.85 -15.02 -4.20
CA THR A 123 2.46 -14.60 -4.42
C THR A 123 2.39 -13.22 -5.10
N LEU A 124 1.88 -13.18 -6.33
CA LEU A 124 1.88 -11.94 -7.12
C LEU A 124 0.90 -10.88 -6.56
N MET A 125 -0.24 -11.30 -6.00
CA MET A 125 -1.28 -10.40 -5.48
C MET A 125 -2.10 -11.06 -4.37
N GLY A 126 -2.62 -10.26 -3.43
CA GLY A 126 -3.57 -10.69 -2.40
C GLY A 126 -5.01 -10.82 -2.91
N GLY A 127 -5.19 -11.00 -4.22
CA GLY A 127 -6.48 -11.18 -4.87
C GLY A 127 -7.20 -9.89 -5.31
N TYR A 128 -6.64 -8.70 -5.08
CA TYR A 128 -7.23 -7.44 -5.51
C TYR A 128 -6.33 -6.69 -6.51
N ALA A 129 -6.93 -6.02 -7.48
CA ALA A 129 -6.18 -5.29 -8.50
C ALA A 129 -5.37 -4.10 -7.97
N ASP A 130 -5.76 -3.50 -6.84
CA ASP A 130 -5.03 -2.37 -6.25
C ASP A 130 -3.73 -2.79 -5.58
N ASP A 131 -3.59 -4.08 -5.23
CA ASP A 131 -2.32 -4.65 -4.78
C ASP A 131 -1.24 -4.55 -5.87
N LEU A 132 -1.63 -4.65 -7.14
CA LEU A 132 -0.69 -4.56 -8.25
C LEU A 132 -0.37 -3.12 -8.64
N PHE A 133 -1.30 -2.19 -8.46
CA PHE A 133 -1.17 -0.84 -9.01
C PHE A 133 0.14 -0.16 -8.59
N TYR A 134 0.40 -0.10 -7.29
CA TYR A 134 1.58 0.61 -6.79
C TYR A 134 2.88 -0.16 -7.04
N LEU A 135 2.82 -1.49 -7.10
CA LEU A 135 3.95 -2.31 -7.51
C LEU A 135 4.33 -1.99 -8.95
N LEU A 136 3.37 -2.12 -9.87
CA LEU A 136 3.51 -1.83 -11.30
C LEU A 136 3.95 -0.39 -11.55
N PHE A 137 3.41 0.59 -10.80
CA PHE A 137 3.81 1.98 -10.96
C PHE A 137 5.26 2.24 -10.57
N ARG A 138 5.85 1.44 -9.66
CA ARG A 138 7.26 1.59 -9.27
C ARG A 138 8.21 0.97 -10.29
N ILE A 139 7.85 -0.18 -10.87
CA ILE A 139 8.73 -0.93 -11.79
C ILE A 139 8.49 -0.63 -13.27
N LEU A 140 7.27 -0.24 -13.64
CA LEU A 140 6.82 0.02 -15.01
C LEU A 140 6.26 1.45 -15.15
N THR A 141 6.84 2.40 -14.41
CA THR A 141 6.37 3.79 -14.30
C THR A 141 6.03 4.42 -15.65
N GLN A 142 6.93 4.28 -16.62
CA GLN A 142 6.75 4.85 -17.96
C GLN A 142 5.50 4.29 -18.65
N ARG A 143 5.31 2.97 -18.63
CA ARG A 143 4.14 2.31 -19.24
C ARG A 143 2.84 2.69 -18.54
N MET A 144 2.86 2.81 -17.22
CA MET A 144 1.69 3.24 -16.46
C MET A 144 1.30 4.69 -16.82
N ILE A 145 2.28 5.58 -17.01
CA ILE A 145 2.07 6.96 -17.44
C ILE A 145 1.56 7.05 -18.89
N GLU A 146 2.07 6.20 -19.78
CA GLU A 146 1.62 6.04 -21.18
C GLU A 146 0.16 5.56 -21.23
N ASP A 147 -0.23 4.65 -20.34
CA ASP A 147 -1.61 4.15 -20.22
C ASP A 147 -2.54 5.13 -19.46
N GLY A 148 -2.07 6.33 -19.13
CA GLY A 148 -2.87 7.42 -18.56
C GLY A 148 -2.96 7.43 -17.02
N TYR A 149 -2.30 6.50 -16.33
CA TYR A 149 -2.24 6.48 -14.87
C TYR A 149 -1.23 7.50 -14.37
N ARG A 150 -1.68 8.72 -14.06
CA ARG A 150 -0.80 9.83 -13.67
C ARG A 150 -1.17 10.39 -12.29
N PRO A 151 -0.18 10.88 -11.52
CA PRO A 151 -0.48 11.64 -10.31
C PRO A 151 -1.30 12.88 -10.68
N ASN A 152 -2.22 13.26 -9.79
CA ASN A 152 -2.96 14.50 -9.96
C ASN A 152 -2.08 15.74 -9.72
N ALA A 153 -2.63 16.95 -9.90
CA ALA A 153 -1.90 18.20 -9.69
C ALA A 153 -1.33 18.39 -8.27
N ARG A 154 -1.79 17.62 -7.28
CA ARG A 154 -1.29 17.61 -5.90
C ARG A 154 -0.31 16.46 -5.63
N GLY A 155 0.14 15.74 -6.65
CA GLY A 155 1.05 14.59 -6.54
C GLY A 155 0.39 13.30 -6.03
N SER A 156 -0.93 13.27 -5.87
CA SER A 156 -1.62 12.06 -5.37
C SER A 156 -1.85 11.05 -6.48
N MET A 157 -1.46 9.80 -6.21
CA MET A 157 -1.71 8.64 -7.05
C MET A 157 -3.10 8.00 -6.85
N ALA A 158 -3.88 8.48 -5.87
CA ALA A 158 -5.18 7.88 -5.56
C ALA A 158 -6.18 7.90 -6.74
N PRO A 159 -6.28 8.97 -7.55
CA PRO A 159 -7.15 8.96 -8.73
C PRO A 159 -6.72 7.95 -9.79
N ALA A 160 -5.40 7.84 -10.04
CA ALA A 160 -4.84 6.87 -10.98
C ALA A 160 -5.08 5.43 -10.52
N ALA A 161 -4.86 5.14 -9.22
CA ALA A 161 -5.16 3.84 -8.63
C ALA A 161 -6.65 3.49 -8.79
N MET A 162 -7.55 4.46 -8.60
CA MET A 162 -8.98 4.26 -8.82
C MET A 162 -9.35 4.03 -10.30
N SER A 163 -8.66 4.70 -11.23
CA SER A 163 -8.85 4.42 -12.67
C SER A 163 -8.40 3.01 -13.00
N PHE A 164 -7.20 2.63 -12.56
CA PHE A 164 -6.67 1.28 -12.76
C PHE A 164 -7.62 0.21 -12.19
N MET A 165 -8.21 0.45 -11.03
CA MET A 165 -9.24 -0.42 -10.44
C MET A 165 -10.50 -0.53 -11.30
N ARG A 166 -10.93 0.54 -11.96
CA ARG A 166 -12.06 0.50 -12.90
C ARG A 166 -11.73 -0.25 -14.17
N ASP A 167 -10.51 -0.07 -14.68
CA ASP A 167 -10.07 -0.63 -15.96
C ASP A 167 -9.68 -2.11 -15.85
N HIS A 168 -9.18 -2.53 -14.69
CA HIS A 168 -8.57 -3.85 -14.49
C HIS A 168 -8.99 -4.56 -13.21
N GLY A 169 -9.73 -3.93 -12.31
CA GLY A 169 -10.21 -4.57 -11.09
C GLY A 169 -11.66 -5.01 -11.17
N VAL A 170 -12.16 -5.53 -10.05
CA VAL A 170 -13.58 -5.81 -9.85
C VAL A 170 -14.14 -4.82 -8.84
N LEU A 171 -15.19 -4.11 -9.25
CA LEU A 171 -15.94 -3.19 -8.42
C LEU A 171 -17.35 -3.73 -8.24
N LYS A 172 -17.82 -3.76 -7.00
CA LYS A 172 -19.17 -4.18 -6.63
C LYS A 172 -19.96 -2.95 -6.17
N ASP A 173 -21.01 -2.61 -6.89
CA ASP A 173 -21.94 -1.58 -6.47
C ASP A 173 -23.00 -2.18 -5.55
N ILE A 174 -23.07 -1.65 -4.33
CA ILE A 174 -24.05 -2.03 -3.33
C ILE A 174 -25.15 -0.96 -3.36
N TYR A 175 -26.34 -1.37 -3.76
CA TYR A 175 -27.54 -0.55 -3.76
C TYR A 175 -28.26 -0.75 -2.43
N THR A 176 -28.42 0.33 -1.66
CA THR A 176 -29.26 0.35 -0.46
C THR A 176 -30.46 1.24 -0.73
N GLU A 177 -31.63 0.64 -0.81
CA GLU A 177 -32.90 1.35 -0.84
C GLU A 177 -33.41 1.51 0.60
N ARG A 178 -33.77 2.73 0.99
CA ARG A 178 -34.50 2.98 2.23
C ARG A 178 -35.84 3.60 1.87
N ASP A 179 -36.92 2.95 2.29
CA ASP A 179 -38.23 3.59 2.32
C ASP A 179 -38.19 4.69 3.39
N GLY A 180 -38.53 5.91 2.99
CA GLY A 180 -38.71 7.02 3.93
C GLY A 180 -40.06 6.90 4.62
N ASP A 181 -40.12 7.28 5.91
CA ASP A 181 -41.38 7.42 6.63
C ASP A 181 -42.36 8.31 5.83
N SER A 182 -43.59 7.81 5.68
CA SER A 182 -44.64 8.47 4.92
C SER A 182 -45.09 9.77 5.60
N HIS A 183 -44.54 10.90 5.17
CA HIS A 183 -45.26 12.17 5.24
C HIS A 183 -46.27 12.23 4.08
N LYS A 184 -47.51 12.65 4.40
CA LYS A 184 -48.74 12.60 3.57
C LYS A 184 -48.67 13.16 2.13
N THR A 185 -47.54 13.64 1.63
CA THR A 185 -47.42 14.29 0.32
C THR A 185 -46.16 13.97 -0.50
N ALA A 186 -45.25 13.08 -0.06
CA ALA A 186 -44.09 12.73 -0.91
C ALA A 186 -43.61 11.28 -0.72
N ARG A 187 -43.86 10.41 -1.71
CA ARG A 187 -43.19 9.11 -1.85
C ARG A 187 -41.81 9.30 -2.48
N GLY A 188 -40.81 9.67 -1.68
CA GLY A 188 -39.42 9.75 -2.12
C GLY A 188 -38.64 8.50 -1.75
N LYS A 189 -38.38 7.59 -2.70
CA LYS A 189 -37.44 6.47 -2.51
C LYS A 189 -36.01 7.02 -2.48
N LYS A 190 -35.29 6.83 -1.37
CA LYS A 190 -33.86 7.19 -1.28
C LYS A 190 -33.02 5.97 -1.67
N LEU A 191 -32.49 5.99 -2.89
CA LEU A 191 -31.48 5.03 -3.35
C LEU A 191 -30.08 5.54 -3.01
N SER A 192 -29.33 4.78 -2.23
CA SER A 192 -27.91 5.01 -1.94
C SER A 192 -27.07 3.98 -2.68
N VAL A 193 -26.04 4.42 -3.40
CA VAL A 193 -25.09 3.55 -4.12
C VAL A 193 -23.73 3.64 -3.46
N ARG A 194 -23.17 2.49 -3.07
CA ARG A 194 -21.82 2.37 -2.52
C ARG A 194 -21.01 1.38 -3.33
N THR A 195 -20.00 1.87 -4.04
CA THR A 195 -19.01 1.01 -4.72
C THR A 195 -17.97 0.49 -3.73
N VAL A 196 -17.78 -0.82 -3.68
CA VAL A 196 -16.74 -1.50 -2.90
C VAL A 196 -15.83 -2.30 -3.83
N LYS A 197 -14.56 -2.45 -3.45
CA LYS A 197 -13.61 -3.31 -4.18
C LYS A 197 -13.96 -4.77 -3.94
N ALA A 198 -13.87 -5.59 -4.96
CA ALA A 198 -14.03 -7.02 -4.87
C ALA A 198 -12.77 -7.74 -5.38
N PRO A 199 -12.54 -9.00 -4.97
CA PRO A 199 -11.43 -9.79 -5.48
C PRO A 199 -11.53 -9.99 -6.98
N GLY A 200 -10.39 -9.90 -7.66
CA GLY A 200 -10.24 -10.19 -9.09
C GLY A 200 -9.37 -9.17 -9.81
N PHE A 201 -8.69 -9.67 -10.84
CA PHE A 201 -7.94 -8.87 -11.79
C PHE A 201 -8.38 -9.27 -13.21
N GLY A 202 -8.88 -8.29 -13.95
CA GLY A 202 -9.49 -8.50 -15.26
C GLY A 202 -8.48 -9.02 -16.28
N PRO A 203 -8.93 -9.83 -17.27
CA PRO A 203 -8.05 -10.45 -18.27
C PRO A 203 -7.27 -9.42 -19.10
N LYS A 204 -7.86 -8.24 -19.35
CA LYS A 204 -7.17 -7.10 -20.00
C LYS A 204 -5.94 -6.65 -19.20
N GLY A 205 -6.06 -6.60 -17.87
CA GLY A 205 -4.96 -6.25 -16.98
C GLY A 205 -3.87 -7.32 -16.98
N ILE A 206 -4.25 -8.60 -16.93
CA ILE A 206 -3.31 -9.73 -17.01
C ILE A 206 -2.49 -9.67 -18.28
N HIS A 207 -3.15 -9.50 -19.43
CA HIS A 207 -2.48 -9.42 -20.73
C HIS A 207 -1.57 -8.18 -20.84
N ARG A 208 -1.99 -7.04 -20.30
CA ARG A 208 -1.23 -5.78 -20.41
C ARG A 208 -0.04 -5.71 -19.46
N PHE A 209 -0.18 -6.18 -18.22
CA PHE A 209 0.77 -5.89 -17.13
C PHE A 209 1.43 -7.10 -16.48
N VAL A 210 0.90 -8.32 -16.69
CA VAL A 210 1.45 -9.52 -16.02
C VAL A 210 2.21 -10.37 -17.03
N LEU A 211 1.53 -10.91 -18.05
CA LEU A 211 2.14 -11.85 -19.00
C LEU A 211 3.41 -11.32 -19.69
N PRO A 212 3.52 -10.04 -20.07
CA PRO A 212 4.73 -9.54 -20.75
C PRO A 212 5.93 -9.33 -19.83
N PHE A 213 5.74 -9.31 -18.50
CA PHE A 213 6.75 -8.91 -17.53
C PHE A 213 6.98 -9.93 -16.42
N THR A 214 6.34 -11.09 -16.50
CA THR A 214 6.40 -12.10 -15.44
C THR A 214 6.74 -13.45 -16.05
N VAL A 215 7.74 -14.11 -15.48
CA VAL A 215 8.06 -15.50 -15.73
C VAL A 215 7.53 -16.32 -14.56
N PHE A 216 6.71 -17.33 -14.85
CA PHE A 216 6.20 -18.24 -13.84
C PHE A 216 7.09 -19.47 -13.79
N LEU A 217 7.77 -19.65 -12.66
CA LEU A 217 8.61 -20.82 -12.40
C LEU A 217 7.87 -21.77 -11.45
N LYS A 218 7.86 -23.07 -11.77
CA LYS A 218 7.47 -24.12 -10.82
C LYS A 218 8.74 -24.74 -10.25
N LEU A 219 8.67 -25.29 -9.04
CA LEU A 219 9.80 -26.00 -8.43
C LEU A 219 10.38 -27.10 -9.33
N LYS A 220 9.52 -27.83 -10.03
CA LYS A 220 9.94 -28.86 -11.00
C LYS A 220 10.76 -28.30 -12.18
N ASP A 221 10.62 -27.01 -12.49
CA ASP A 221 11.32 -26.35 -13.60
C ASP A 221 12.75 -25.95 -13.21
N ILE A 222 13.07 -25.92 -11.91
CA ILE A 222 14.37 -25.50 -11.36
C ILE A 222 15.36 -26.69 -11.27
N GLY A 223 14.90 -27.93 -11.44
CA GLY A 223 15.71 -29.15 -11.33
C GLY A 223 15.81 -29.65 -9.88
N GLY A 224 15.94 -30.97 -9.70
CA GLY A 224 16.16 -31.55 -8.36
C GLY A 224 17.55 -31.19 -7.83
N ASN A 225 17.68 -30.94 -6.52
CA ASN A 225 18.91 -30.57 -5.78
C ASN A 225 19.44 -29.13 -5.95
N VAL A 226 18.64 -28.17 -6.42
CA VAL A 226 19.08 -26.75 -6.50
C VAL A 226 18.71 -25.95 -5.24
N LEU A 227 17.76 -26.44 -4.44
CA LEU A 227 17.38 -25.87 -3.15
C LEU A 227 17.95 -26.75 -2.02
N PRO A 228 18.48 -26.15 -0.93
CA PRO A 228 19.02 -26.89 0.21
C PRO A 228 17.98 -27.72 0.95
#